data_AF-A0AAU4UQF7-F1
#
_entry.id   AF-A0AAU4UQF7-F1
#
_cell.length_a   1.000
_cell.length_b   1.000
_cell.length_c   1.000
_cell.angle_alpha   90.00
_cell.angle_beta   90.00
_cell.angle_gamma   90.00
#
_symmetry.space_group_name_H-M   'P 1'
#
loop_
_entity.id
_entity.type
_entity.pdbx_description
1 polymer ?
#
loop_
_entity_poly.entity_id
_entity_poly.type
_entity_poly.pdbx_seq_one_letter_code
_entity_poly.pdbx_strand_id
1 'polypeptide(L)'
;MDSVLQWSWQSGLDLQTVAEELGLNPKDLLLRAQMLATEGRLQPKAPAYDVSQPGRHRRHDSMQYSFIPDSPETLYTSYRSASPYI
;
A
#
# COMPACT_ATOMS: atom_id res chain seq x y z
N MET A 1 5.87 -10.20 -26.85
CA MET A 1 6.84 -9.33 -26.15
C MET A 1 6.14 -8.41 -25.16
N ASP A 2 5.36 -7.41 -25.59
CA ASP A 2 4.73 -6.42 -24.68
C ASP A 2 3.86 -7.01 -23.56
N SER A 3 3.15 -8.11 -23.83
CA SER A 3 2.35 -8.80 -22.81
C SER A 3 3.22 -9.37 -21.68
N VAL A 4 4.43 -9.84 -21.99
CA VAL A 4 5.40 -10.33 -21.00
C VAL A 4 5.91 -9.17 -20.17
N LEU A 5 6.20 -8.02 -20.79
CA LEU A 5 6.61 -6.79 -20.11
C LEU A 5 5.51 -6.26 -19.15
N GLN A 6 4.25 -6.27 -19.59
CA GLN A 6 3.14 -5.85 -18.73
C GLN A 6 2.93 -6.81 -17.57
N TRP A 7 3.00 -8.11 -17.80
CA TRP A 7 2.85 -9.10 -16.75
C TRP A 7 4.00 -9.08 -15.74
N SER A 8 5.25 -8.97 -16.22
CA SER A 8 6.44 -8.87 -15.36
C SER A 8 6.39 -7.58 -14.51
N TRP A 9 5.98 -6.46 -15.10
CA TRP A 9 5.75 -5.21 -14.36
C TRP A 9 4.68 -5.36 -13.27
N GLN A 10 3.54 -5.98 -13.59
CA GLN A 10 2.47 -6.22 -12.60
C GLN A 10 2.88 -7.19 -11.49
N SER A 11 3.78 -8.12 -11.79
CA SER A 11 4.28 -9.13 -10.85
C SER A 11 5.48 -8.64 -10.03
N GLY A 12 6.03 -7.45 -10.35
CA GLY A 12 7.24 -6.91 -9.70
C GLY A 12 8.52 -7.66 -10.06
N LEU A 13 8.54 -8.33 -11.22
CA LEU A 13 9.65 -9.16 -11.66
C LEU A 13 10.74 -8.30 -12.33
N ASP A 14 12.01 -8.62 -12.06
CA ASP A 14 13.14 -7.85 -12.59
C ASP A 14 13.27 -8.02 -14.11
N LEU A 15 13.39 -6.89 -14.82
CA LEU A 15 13.58 -6.84 -16.27
C LEU A 15 14.88 -7.53 -16.69
N GLN A 16 15.91 -7.52 -15.85
CA GLN A 16 17.17 -8.22 -16.12
C GLN A 16 16.94 -9.73 -16.23
N THR A 17 16.21 -10.31 -15.27
CA THR A 17 15.84 -11.73 -15.28
C THR A 17 14.96 -12.06 -16.48
N VAL A 18 13.98 -11.21 -16.83
CA VAL A 18 13.15 -11.41 -18.03
C VAL A 18 14.00 -11.43 -19.31
N ALA A 19 15.01 -10.56 -19.40
CA ALA A 19 15.90 -10.50 -20.55
C ALA A 19 16.72 -11.79 -20.71
N GLU A 20 17.26 -12.30 -19.60
CA GLU A 20 18.05 -13.54 -19.58
C GLU A 20 17.21 -14.76 -19.97
N GLU A 21 16.01 -14.90 -19.41
CA GLU A 21 15.08 -16.01 -19.72
C GLU A 21 14.61 -16.01 -21.19
N LEU A 22 14.44 -14.83 -21.78
CA LEU A 22 14.02 -14.68 -23.16
C LEU A 22 15.20 -14.65 -24.15
N GLY A 23 16.45 -14.65 -23.67
CA GLY A 23 17.64 -14.49 -24.50
C GLY A 23 17.68 -13.14 -25.24
N LEU A 24 17.11 -12.09 -24.65
CA LEU A 24 17.02 -10.75 -25.23
C LEU A 24 18.05 -9.81 -24.61
N ASN A 25 18.39 -8.76 -25.35
CA ASN A 25 19.24 -7.70 -24.82
C ASN A 25 18.47 -6.84 -23.80
N PRO A 26 18.96 -6.68 -22.57
CA PRO A 26 18.27 -5.91 -21.53
C PRO A 26 18.07 -4.44 -21.92
N LYS A 27 18.95 -3.86 -22.74
CA LYS A 27 18.80 -2.46 -23.20
C LYS A 27 17.60 -2.27 -24.11
N ASP A 28 17.37 -3.22 -25.02
CA ASP A 28 16.25 -3.18 -25.96
C ASP A 28 14.93 -3.43 -25.20
N LEU A 29 14.97 -4.32 -24.21
CA LEU A 29 13.85 -4.58 -23.31
C LEU A 29 13.47 -3.33 -22.49
N LEU A 30 14.46 -2.63 -21.95
CA LEU A 30 14.27 -1.39 -21.19
C LEU A 30 13.70 -0.27 -22.06
N LEU A 31 14.21 -0.09 -23.28
CA LEU A 31 13.66 0.90 -24.21
C LEU A 31 12.19 0.63 -24.50
N ARG A 32 11.83 -0.65 -24.71
CA ARG A 32 10.42 -1.02 -24.92
C ARG A 32 9.56 -0.77 -23.69
N ALA A 33 10.06 -1.12 -22.50
CA ALA A 33 9.36 -0.85 -21.25
C ALA A 33 9.12 0.66 -21.07
N GLN A 34 10.09 1.51 -21.41
CA GLN A 34 9.94 2.96 -21.36
C GLN A 34 8.86 3.46 -22.33
N MET A 35 8.81 2.95 -23.56
CA MET A 35 7.73 3.27 -24.50
C MET A 35 6.35 2.88 -23.92
N LEU A 36 6.23 1.67 -23.37
CA LEU A 36 4.97 1.21 -22.76
C LEU A 36 4.57 2.05 -21.53
N ALA A 37 5.54 2.54 -20.75
CA ALA A 37 5.28 3.47 -19.65
C ALA A 37 4.77 4.83 -20.18
N THR A 38 5.38 5.37 -21.24
CA THR A 38 4.90 6.61 -21.88
C THR A 38 3.52 6.46 -22.51
N GLU A 39 3.18 5.27 -23.00
CA GLU A 39 1.84 4.92 -23.51
C GLU A 39 0.82 4.71 -22.38
N GLY A 40 1.25 4.75 -21.11
CA GLY A 40 0.37 4.49 -19.96
C GLY A 40 -0.02 3.02 -19.79
N ARG A 41 0.70 2.09 -20.43
CA ARG A 41 0.43 0.64 -20.36
C ARG A 41 1.09 -0.05 -19.17
N LEU A 42 2.13 0.57 -18.60
CA LEU A 42 2.78 0.14 -17.35
C LEU A 42 2.33 0.99 -16.14
N GLN A 43 1.06 1.37 -16.10
CA GLN A 43 0.50 2.03 -14.92
C GLN A 43 0.45 1.00 -13.77
N PRO A 44 0.92 1.35 -12.56
CA PRO A 44 0.64 0.53 -11.40
C PRO A 44 -0.88 0.43 -11.28
N LYS A 45 -1.41 -0.81 -11.28
CA LYS A 45 -2.82 -1.03 -11.03
C LYS A 45 -3.08 -0.51 -9.62
N ALA A 46 -3.71 0.67 -9.52
CA ALA A 46 -4.22 1.14 -8.25
C ALA A 46 -4.99 -0.03 -7.63
N PRO A 47 -4.79 -0.34 -6.33
CA PRO A 47 -5.59 -1.35 -5.67
C PRO A 47 -7.04 -1.04 -6.02
N ALA A 48 -7.77 -2.04 -6.49
CA ALA A 48 -9.20 -1.90 -6.66
C ALA A 48 -9.80 -1.77 -5.25
N TYR A 49 -9.69 -0.59 -4.64
CA TYR A 49 -10.65 -0.17 -3.64
C TYR A 49 -11.94 -0.06 -4.43
N ASP A 50 -12.72 -1.12 -4.28
CA ASP A 50 -14.05 -1.32 -4.80
C ASP A 50 -14.78 0.01 -5.05
N VAL A 51 -15.03 0.32 -6.32
CA VAL A 51 -15.99 1.35 -6.73
C VAL A 51 -17.39 0.78 -6.48
N SER A 52 -17.69 0.49 -5.21
CA SER A 52 -19.00 0.07 -4.72
C SER A 52 -19.22 0.57 -3.31
N GLN A 53 -19.33 1.88 -3.12
CA GLN A 53 -20.25 2.38 -2.09
C GLN A 53 -21.11 3.52 -2.63
N PRO A 54 -22.18 3.20 -3.39
CA PRO A 54 -23.27 4.13 -3.54
C PRO A 54 -23.83 4.43 -2.15
N GLY A 55 -23.96 5.71 -1.83
CA GLY A 55 -24.40 6.17 -0.52
C GLY A 55 -25.66 5.45 -0.05
N ARG A 56 -25.58 4.80 1.11
CA ARG A 56 -26.70 4.52 2.03
C ARG A 56 -26.21 3.93 3.35
N HIS A 57 -25.85 4.84 4.25
CA HIS A 57 -26.26 4.91 5.66
C HIS A 57 -26.48 3.60 6.45
N ARG A 58 -25.69 3.41 7.54
CA ARG A 58 -26.09 2.97 8.92
C ARG A 58 -24.87 2.37 9.66
N ARG A 59 -24.48 2.71 10.89
CA ARG A 59 -24.95 3.59 11.97
C ARG A 59 -23.74 3.97 12.83
N HIS A 60 -23.72 5.19 13.34
CA HIS A 60 -23.29 5.58 14.69
C HIS A 60 -22.25 4.69 15.39
N ASP A 61 -21.00 5.17 15.47
CA ASP A 61 -20.32 5.11 16.76
C ASP A 61 -19.75 6.50 17.07
N SER A 62 -20.47 7.18 17.94
CA SER A 62 -20.09 8.45 18.51
C SER A 62 -19.17 8.17 19.69
N MET A 63 -18.05 8.91 19.73
CA MET A 63 -17.21 9.15 20.91
C MET A 63 -16.25 7.98 21.24
N GLN A 64 -14.96 8.19 21.53
CA GLN A 64 -14.32 9.31 22.19
C GLN A 64 -12.92 9.53 21.61
N TYR A 65 -12.63 10.77 21.24
CA TYR A 65 -11.26 11.27 21.12
C TYR A 65 -10.59 11.05 22.48
N SER A 66 -9.59 10.17 22.55
CA SER A 66 -8.80 9.98 23.76
C SER A 66 -8.22 11.34 24.16
N PHE A 67 -8.71 11.92 25.24
CA PHE A 67 -8.16 13.14 25.82
C PHE A 67 -6.71 12.84 26.19
N ILE A 68 -5.77 13.33 25.38
CA ILE A 68 -4.34 13.30 25.70
C ILE A 68 -4.13 14.48 26.67
N PRO A 69 -3.87 14.23 27.97
CA PRO A 69 -3.60 15.31 28.90
C PRO A 69 -2.26 15.96 28.54
N ASP A 70 -2.26 17.28 28.37
CA ASP A 70 -1.11 18.10 27.96
C ASP A 70 -0.08 18.32 29.10
N SER A 71 -0.18 17.55 30.20
CA SER A 71 0.72 17.63 31.36
C SER A 71 1.35 16.28 31.67
N PRO A 72 2.70 16.21 31.80
CA PRO A 72 3.41 14.95 32.04
C PRO A 72 3.15 14.35 33.42
N GLU A 73 2.53 15.08 34.34
CA GLU A 73 2.30 14.66 35.73
C GLU A 73 1.14 13.65 35.86
N THR A 74 0.18 13.66 34.93
CA THR A 74 -0.99 12.75 34.99
C THR A 74 -0.66 11.31 34.58
N LEU A 75 0.49 11.08 33.93
CA LEU A 75 0.93 9.74 33.57
C LEU A 75 1.42 8.93 34.77
N TYR A 76 1.81 9.59 35.87
CA TYR A 76 2.32 8.95 37.09
C TYR A 76 1.27 8.58 38.13
N THR A 77 0.03 9.05 37.97
CA THR A 77 -1.03 8.83 38.97
C THR A 77 -1.85 7.56 38.69
N SER A 78 -1.80 7.00 37.47
CA SER A 78 -2.68 5.89 37.06
C SER A 78 -2.33 4.52 37.66
N TYR A 79 -1.14 4.36 38.24
CA TYR A 79 -0.70 3.09 38.84
C TYR A 79 -0.85 3.00 40.36
N ARG A 80 -1.38 4.04 41.05
CA ARG A 80 -1.46 4.05 42.52
C ARG A 80 -2.78 3.56 43.11
N SER A 81 -3.67 2.94 42.34
CA SER A 81 -4.90 2.35 42.87
C SER A 81 -5.08 0.88 42.46
N ALA A 82 -4.07 0.05 42.70
CA ALA A 82 -4.24 -1.39 42.70
C ALA A 82 -3.28 -2.03 43.71
N SER A 83 -3.64 -2.01 44.99
CA SER A 83 -3.17 -3.03 45.92
C SER A 83 -4.26 -3.32 46.96
N PRO A 84 -4.95 -4.47 46.85
CA PRO A 84 -5.77 -5.00 47.91
C PRO A 84 -4.87 -5.85 48.81
N TYR A 85 -4.62 -5.39 50.03
CA TYR A 85 -4.17 -6.25 51.13
C TYR A 85 -5.09 -5.98 52.32
N ILE A 86 -5.98 -6.93 52.58
CA ILE A 86 -6.47 -7.30 53.91
C ILE A 86 -5.76 -8.59 54.26
#